data_AF-A0A9Q5CQU4-F1
#
_entry.id   AF-A0A9Q5CQU4-F1
#
_cell.length_a   1.000
_cell.length_b   1.000
_cell.length_c   1.000
_cell.angle_alpha   90.00
_cell.angle_beta   90.00
_cell.angle_gamma   90.00
#
_symmetry.space_group_name_H-M   'P 1'
#
loop_
_entity.id
_entity.type
_entity.pdbx_description
1 polymer ?
#
loop_
_entity_poly.entity_id
_entity_poly.type
_entity_poly.pdbx_seq_one_letter_code
_entity_poly.pdbx_strand_id
1 'polypeptide(L)' 'MKFWKNLKKCKVIFFTADIAKKANGEWIIMELGDGQVSGLQDYEVKRFYKDLINYL' A
#
# COMPACT_ATOMS: atom_id res chain seq x y z
N MET A 1 -8.57 -9.35 12.72
CA MET A 1 -7.16 -9.81 12.78
C MET A 1 -6.66 -10.51 11.49
N LYS A 2 -7.49 -11.31 10.80
CA LYS A 2 -7.11 -12.03 9.55
C LYS A 2 -6.74 -11.10 8.38
N PHE A 3 -7.47 -10.00 8.20
CA PHE A 3 -7.20 -8.97 7.18
C PHE A 3 -5.77 -8.41 7.26
N TRP A 4 -5.39 -7.87 8.42
CA TRP A 4 -4.05 -7.32 8.65
C TRP A 4 -2.93 -8.36 8.51
N LYS A 5 -3.19 -9.63 8.86
CA LYS A 5 -2.24 -10.72 8.63
C LYS A 5 -2.00 -11.00 7.14
N ASN A 6 -3.02 -10.83 6.29
CA ASN A 6 -2.88 -11.03 4.85
C ASN A 6 -2.15 -9.86 4.18
N LEU A 7 -2.39 -8.62 4.61
CA LEU A 7 -1.62 -7.45 4.15
C LEU A 7 -0.12 -7.61 4.41
N LYS A 8 0.26 -8.14 5.58
CA LYS A 8 1.66 -8.41 5.93
C LYS A 8 2.35 -9.47 5.06
N LYS A 9 1.62 -10.23 4.22
CA LYS A 9 2.22 -11.19 3.28
C LYS A 9 2.61 -10.55 1.95
N CYS A 10 2.21 -9.29 1.70
CA CYS A 10 2.60 -8.58 0.50
C CYS A 10 4.12 -8.38 0.51
N LYS A 11 4.83 -8.96 -0.46
CA LYS A 11 6.31 -8.93 -0.57
C LYS A 11 6.84 -7.72 -1.35
N VAL A 12 6.01 -6.70 -1.53
CA VAL A 12 6.40 -5.45 -2.21
C VAL A 12 6.91 -4.44 -1.20
N ILE A 13 7.90 -3.67 -1.61
CA ILE A 13 8.60 -2.67 -0.78
C ILE A 13 7.69 -1.47 -0.50
N PHE A 14 6.75 -1.18 -1.40
CA PHE A 14 5.74 -0.15 -1.28
C PHE A 14 4.47 -0.54 -2.05
N PHE A 15 3.29 -0.20 -1.51
CA PHE A 15 2.00 -0.32 -2.17
C PHE A 15 1.00 0.63 -1.52
N THR A 16 -0.08 0.94 -2.24
CA THR A 16 -1.25 1.64 -1.68
C THR A 16 -2.46 0.71 -1.66
N ALA A 17 -3.33 0.91 -0.69
CA ALA A 17 -4.55 0.12 -0.57
C ALA A 17 -5.70 0.99 -0.08
N ASP A 18 -6.79 0.98 -0.84
CA ASP A 18 -8.06 1.53 -0.37
C ASP A 18 -8.81 0.44 0.37
N ILE A 19 -9.29 0.74 1.58
CA ILE A 19 -9.93 -0.24 2.45
C ILE A 19 -11.30 0.23 2.87
N ALA A 20 -12.24 -0.71 2.96
CA ALA A 20 -13.59 -0.46 3.44
C ALA A 20 -13.95 -1.43 4.56
N LYS A 21 -14.73 -0.95 5.52
CA LYS A 21 -15.37 -1.76 6.56
C LYS A 21 -16.83 -1.97 6.20
N LYS A 22 -17.23 -3.22 5.96
CA LYS A 22 -18.62 -3.60 5.74
C LYS A 22 -19.44 -3.38 7.00
N ALA A 23 -20.77 -3.27 6.84
CA ALA A 23 -21.71 -3.12 7.96
C ALA A 23 -21.62 -4.27 8.98
N ASN A 24 -21.25 -5.48 8.54
CA ASN A 24 -21.04 -6.65 9.40
C ASN A 24 -19.68 -6.65 10.14
N GLY A 25 -18.88 -5.59 9.99
CA GLY A 25 -17.59 -5.44 10.66
C GLY A 25 -16.39 -6.07 9.94
N GLU A 26 -16.60 -6.76 8.81
CA GLU A 26 -15.53 -7.29 7.98
C GLU A 26 -14.78 -6.16 7.25
N TRP A 27 -13.46 -6.28 7.16
CA TRP A 27 -12.62 -5.37 6.37
C TRP A 27 -12.27 -5.99 5.03
N ILE A 28 -12.36 -5.19 3.98
CA ILE A 28 -11.99 -5.59 2.61
C ILE A 28 -11.05 -4.57 1.98
N ILE A 29 -10.25 -5.06 1.04
CA ILE A 29 -9.45 -4.24 0.14
C ILE A 29 -10.35 -3.91 -1.05
N MET A 30 -10.56 -2.63 -1.29
CA MET A 30 -11.32 -2.13 -2.43
C MET A 30 -10.43 -1.99 -3.67
N GLU A 31 -9.20 -1.53 -3.47
CA GLU A 31 -8.20 -1.35 -4.53
C GLU A 31 -6.79 -1.60 -3.98
N LEU A 32 -5.90 -2.14 -4.83
CA LEU A 32 -4.47 -2.22 -4.59
C LEU A 32 -3.73 -1.51 -5.72
N GLY A 33 -2.90 -0.54 -5.34
CA GLY A 33 -2.07 0.20 -6.27
C GLY A 33 -0.58 0.00 -5.97
N ASP A 34 0.24 0.24 -6.98
CA ASP A 34 1.70 0.29 -6.87
C ASP A 34 2.22 1.66 -6.41
N GLY A 35 1.33 2.63 -6.19
CA GLY A 35 1.67 4.00 -5.80
C GLY A 35 1.73 5.01 -6.94
N GLN A 36 1.56 4.58 -8.20
CA GLN A 36 1.63 5.50 -9.34
C GLN A 36 0.52 6.57 -9.30
N VAL A 37 -0.62 6.27 -8.66
CA VAL A 37 -1.77 7.18 -8.52
C VAL A 37 -1.79 7.91 -7.18
N SER A 38 -0.87 7.62 -6.24
CA SER A 38 -0.93 8.11 -4.87
C SER A 38 -0.34 9.51 -4.64
N GLY A 39 -0.34 10.36 -5.66
CA GLY A 39 0.27 11.71 -5.60
C GLY A 39 1.80 11.73 -5.67
N LEU A 40 2.43 10.57 -5.90
CA LEU A 40 3.87 10.45 -6.19
C LEU A 40 4.21 10.86 -7.64
N GLN A 41 3.25 11.38 -8.39
CA GLN A 41 3.40 11.79 -9.79
C GLN A 41 4.48 12.88 -9.96
N ASP A 42 4.62 13.75 -8.96
CA ASP A 42 5.64 14.81 -8.91
C ASP A 42 6.99 14.33 -8.35
N TYR A 43 7.06 13.09 -7.84
CA TYR A 43 8.30 12.49 -7.32
C TYR A 43 9.01 11.69 -8.40
N GLU A 44 10.33 11.82 -8.47
CA GLU A 44 11.15 10.98 -9.34
C GLU A 44 11.19 9.54 -8.77
N VAL A 45 10.62 8.59 -9.51
CA VAL A 45 10.36 7.22 -9.05
C VAL A 45 11.61 6.54 -8.49
N LYS A 46 12.78 6.67 -9.14
CA LYS A 46 13.99 6.01 -8.64
C LYS A 46 14.49 6.62 -7.34
N ARG A 47 14.43 7.95 -7.21
CA ARG A 47 14.77 8.64 -5.97
C ARG A 47 13.81 8.25 -4.84
N PHE A 48 12.51 8.17 -5.11
CA PHE A 48 11.53 7.71 -4.12
C PHE A 48 11.90 6.33 -3.56
N TYR A 49 12.12 5.34 -4.43
CA TYR A 49 12.48 4.00 -3.96
C TYR A 49 13.87 3.94 -3.30
N LYS A 50 14.84 4.74 -3.78
CA LYS A 50 16.17 4.83 -3.15
C LYS A 50 16.06 5.39 -1.72
N ASP A 51 15.33 6.49 -1.55
CA ASP A 51 15.14 7.13 -0.25
C ASP A 51 14.34 6.20 0.69
N LEU A 52 13.30 5.54 0.19
CA LEU A 52 12.52 4.55 0.94
C LEU A 52 13.39 3.38 1.44
N ILE A 53 14.22 2.79 0.57
CA ILE A 53 15.09 1.68 0.94
C ILE A 53 16.16 2.11 1.95
N ASN A 54 16.72 3.32 1.81
CA ASN A 54 17.74 3.82 2.74
C ASN A 54 17.16 4.25 4.10
N TYR A 55 15.85 4.50 4.18
CA TYR A 55 15.18 4.88 5.42
C TYR A 55 14.72 3.67 6.26
N LEU A 56 14.57 2.50 5.63
CA LEU A 56 14.19 1.22 6.27
C LEU A 56 15.40 0.50 6.86
#